data_AF-A0A425XY94-F1
#
_entry.id   AF-A0A425XY94-F1
#
_cell.length_a   1.000
_cell.length_b   1.000
_cell.length_c   1.000
_cell.angle_alpha   90.00
_cell.angle_beta   90.00
_cell.angle_gamma   90.00
#
_symmetry.space_group_name_H-M   'P 1'
#
loop_
_entity.id
_entity.type
_entity.pdbx_description
1 polymer ?
#
loop_
_entity_poly.entity_id
_entity_poly.type
_entity_poly.pdbx_seq_one_letter_code
_entity_poly.pdbx_strand_id
1 'polypeptide(L)'
;MLTNPTQLKEMIMIKYFVTLCLLLLVSGISMSQSYNNPESIVYDQAADRYFISNKAGNTIVQLGSDNKMTDFVTTDLNAPKGLLIVGDTLISVNNTSVQGFLLCDASRVFNVVIEGAVFMNDVTSDNKGKL
;
A
#
# COMPACT_ATOMS: atom_id res chain seq x y z
N MET A 1 32.81 2.93 49.00
CA MET A 1 32.01 4.07 49.52
C MET A 1 30.54 3.70 49.41
N LEU A 2 29.81 3.69 50.52
CA LEU A 2 28.35 3.48 50.50
C LEU A 2 27.70 4.77 49.96
N THR A 3 27.02 4.70 48.81
CA THR A 3 26.20 5.80 48.29
C THR A 3 25.10 6.13 49.29
N ASN A 4 24.95 7.39 49.69
CA ASN A 4 23.87 7.76 50.61
C ASN A 4 22.49 7.51 49.96
N PRO A 5 21.41 7.38 50.76
CA PRO A 5 20.07 7.06 50.23
C PRO A 5 19.53 8.06 49.19
N THR A 6 19.92 9.32 49.27
CA THR A 6 19.57 10.37 48.29
C THR A 6 20.26 10.12 46.95
N GLN A 7 21.57 9.84 46.98
CA GLN A 7 22.36 9.50 45.80
C GLN A 7 21.85 8.22 45.11
N LEU A 8 21.40 7.23 45.89
CA LEU A 8 20.78 6.03 45.36
C LEU A 8 19.45 6.32 44.65
N LYS A 9 18.59 7.17 45.23
CA LYS A 9 17.32 7.59 44.62
C LYS A 9 17.53 8.38 43.33
N GLU A 10 18.47 9.33 43.31
CA GLU A 10 18.83 10.09 42.11
C GLU A 10 19.31 9.16 40.98
N MET A 11 20.17 8.19 41.30
CA MET A 11 20.66 7.21 40.33
C MET A 11 19.53 6.32 39.78
N ILE A 12 18.55 5.95 40.62
CA ILE A 12 17.36 5.19 40.20
C ILE A 12 16.47 6.05 39.29
N MET A 13 16.23 7.31 39.63
CA MET A 13 15.43 8.25 38.82
C MET A 13 16.07 8.52 37.45
N ILE A 14 17.39 8.70 37.41
CA ILE A 14 18.15 8.87 36.16
C ILE A 14 18.03 7.62 35.28
N LYS A 15 18.10 6.41 35.86
CA LYS A 15 17.90 5.16 35.11
C LYS A 15 16.52 5.07 34.48
N TYR A 16 15.46 5.40 35.22
CA TYR A 16 14.10 5.39 34.67
C TYR A 16 13.91 6.46 33.59
N PHE A 17 14.47 7.65 33.79
CA PHE A 17 14.43 8.72 32.79
C PHE A 17 15.13 8.31 31.49
N VAL A 18 16.35 7.76 31.59
CA VAL A 18 17.08 7.25 30.41
C VAL A 18 16.31 6.11 29.74
N THR A 19 15.74 5.18 30.51
CA THR A 19 14.94 4.07 29.97
C THR A 19 13.70 4.59 29.24
N LEU A 20 13.00 5.58 29.79
CA LEU A 20 11.86 6.22 29.14
C LEU A 20 12.26 6.93 27.85
N CYS A 21 13.38 7.67 27.84
CA CYS A 21 13.90 8.31 26.63
C CYS A 21 14.22 7.28 25.54
N LEU A 22 14.83 6.14 25.88
CA LEU A 22 15.08 5.05 24.93
C LEU A 22 13.79 4.45 24.37
N LEU A 23 12.77 4.23 25.20
CA LEU A 23 11.47 3.71 24.75
C LEU A 23 10.76 4.66 23.78
N LEU A 24 10.83 5.97 24.04
CA LEU A 24 10.25 6.99 23.16
C LEU A 24 10.99 7.08 21.82
N LEU A 25 12.33 6.98 21.82
CA LEU A 25 13.13 6.96 20.59
C LEU A 25 12.80 5.75 19.70
N VAL A 26 12.60 4.57 20.28
CA VAL A 26 12.24 3.35 19.53
C VAL A 26 10.82 3.42 18.95
N SER A 27 9.90 4.14 19.58
CA SER A 27 8.54 4.30 19.03
C SER A 27 8.50 5.13 17.74
N GLY A 28 9.42 6.08 17.58
CA GLY A 28 9.49 6.99 16.43
C GLY A 28 10.06 6.40 15.14
N ILE A 29 10.64 5.20 15.20
CA ILE A 29 11.17 4.47 14.02
C ILE A 29 10.16 3.48 13.43
N SER A 30 8.91 3.52 13.86
CA SER A 30 7.84 2.70 13.27
C SER A 30 7.52 3.21 11.87
N MET A 31 7.97 2.48 10.84
CA MET A 31 7.57 2.74 9.46
C MET A 31 6.11 2.37 9.29
N SER A 32 5.27 3.34 8.92
CA SER A 32 3.92 3.03 8.45
C SER A 32 4.01 2.21 7.15
N GLN A 33 3.14 1.21 7.04
CA GLN A 33 2.89 0.47 5.81
C GLN A 33 2.42 1.46 4.73
N SER A 34 2.78 1.27 3.45
CA SER A 34 2.50 2.20 2.33
C SER A 34 1.02 2.29 1.90
N TYR A 35 0.09 1.94 2.80
CA TYR A 35 -1.34 2.07 2.54
C TYR A 35 -1.85 3.46 2.89
N ASN A 36 -2.62 4.03 1.99
CA ASN A 36 -3.31 5.30 2.10
C ASN A 36 -4.69 5.17 1.45
N ASN A 37 -5.69 4.86 2.29
CA ASN A 37 -7.09 4.65 1.89
C ASN A 37 -7.24 3.58 0.78
N PRO A 38 -6.73 2.34 0.96
CA PRO A 38 -6.86 1.30 -0.05
C PRO A 38 -8.33 0.95 -0.33
N GLU A 39 -8.65 0.46 -1.54
CA GLU A 39 -10.05 0.24 -1.95
C GLU A 39 -10.33 -1.17 -2.48
N SER A 40 -9.43 -1.77 -3.25
CA SER A 40 -9.59 -3.11 -3.84
C SER A 40 -8.30 -3.92 -3.76
N ILE A 41 -8.43 -5.25 -3.88
CA ILE A 41 -7.33 -6.22 -3.89
C ILE A 41 -7.62 -7.33 -4.90
N VAL A 42 -6.61 -7.77 -5.64
CA VAL A 42 -6.69 -8.94 -6.53
C VAL A 42 -5.44 -9.81 -6.39
N TYR A 43 -5.60 -11.12 -6.47
CA TYR A 43 -4.51 -12.09 -6.37
C TYR A 43 -4.00 -12.50 -7.76
N ASP A 44 -2.70 -12.35 -7.97
CA ASP A 44 -1.96 -12.85 -9.12
C ASP A 44 -1.35 -14.22 -8.79
N GLN A 45 -2.05 -15.28 -9.18
CA GLN A 45 -1.63 -16.65 -8.91
C GLN A 45 -0.32 -17.04 -9.60
N ALA A 46 0.01 -16.42 -10.74
CA ALA A 46 1.21 -16.81 -11.50
C ALA A 46 2.50 -16.36 -10.80
N ALA A 47 2.44 -15.22 -10.11
CA ALA A 47 3.58 -14.64 -9.39
C ALA A 47 3.46 -14.70 -7.86
N ASP A 48 2.41 -15.36 -7.33
CA ASP A 48 2.15 -15.51 -5.89
C ASP A 48 2.23 -14.16 -5.14
N ARG A 49 1.43 -13.20 -5.62
CA ARG A 49 1.39 -11.83 -5.09
C ARG A 49 -0.02 -11.26 -5.13
N TYR A 50 -0.27 -10.24 -4.34
CA TYR A 50 -1.49 -9.43 -4.41
C TYR A 50 -1.19 -8.06 -5.00
N PHE A 51 -2.13 -7.51 -5.77
CA PHE A 51 -2.18 -6.09 -6.10
C PHE A 51 -3.26 -5.41 -5.28
N ILE A 52 -2.96 -4.23 -4.76
CA ILE A 52 -3.86 -3.46 -3.90
C ILE A 52 -3.94 -2.05 -4.44
N SER A 53 -5.15 -1.56 -4.71
CA SER A 53 -5.35 -0.18 -5.14
C SER A 53 -5.22 0.74 -3.94
N ASN A 54 -4.30 1.70 -4.03
CA ASN A 54 -3.96 2.62 -2.96
C ASN A 54 -4.58 4.00 -3.27
N LYS A 55 -5.89 4.10 -3.10
CA LYS A 55 -6.70 5.19 -3.67
C LYS A 55 -6.19 6.58 -3.32
N ALA A 56 -5.99 6.90 -2.04
CA ALA A 56 -5.55 8.25 -1.67
C ALA A 56 -4.04 8.46 -1.92
N GLY A 57 -3.27 7.39 -2.09
CA GLY A 57 -1.87 7.46 -2.51
C GLY A 57 -1.67 7.66 -4.01
N ASN A 58 -2.71 7.50 -4.84
CA ASN A 58 -2.59 7.44 -6.30
C ASN A 58 -1.57 6.40 -6.76
N THR A 59 -1.50 5.26 -6.07
CA THR A 59 -0.62 4.14 -6.45
C THR A 59 -1.39 2.84 -6.52
N ILE A 60 -0.81 1.85 -7.20
CA ILE A 60 -1.12 0.44 -6.98
C ILE A 60 0.13 -0.15 -6.36
N VAL A 61 -0.02 -0.80 -5.22
CA VAL A 61 1.07 -1.51 -4.53
C VAL A 61 0.91 -3.00 -4.73
N GLN A 62 2.03 -3.73 -4.67
CA GLN A 62 2.03 -5.18 -4.67
C GLN A 62 2.54 -5.72 -3.33
N LEU A 63 1.95 -6.84 -2.89
CA LEU A 63 2.35 -7.59 -1.71
C LEU A 63 2.79 -8.98 -2.18
N GLY A 64 4.10 -9.25 -2.11
CA GLY A 64 4.65 -10.56 -2.44
C GLY A 64 4.40 -11.60 -1.35
N SER A 65 4.57 -12.88 -1.68
CA SER A 65 4.43 -13.99 -0.72
C SER A 65 5.44 -13.99 0.42
N ASP A 66 6.52 -13.22 0.29
CA ASP A 66 7.45 -12.93 1.38
C ASP A 66 6.96 -11.83 2.34
N ASN A 67 5.70 -11.41 2.21
CA ASN A 67 5.05 -10.31 2.92
C ASN A 67 5.72 -8.94 2.70
N LYS A 68 6.53 -8.78 1.65
CA LYS A 68 7.07 -7.47 1.30
C LYS A 68 6.10 -6.70 0.43
N MET A 69 5.85 -5.47 0.86
CA MET A 69 5.11 -4.48 0.11
C MET A 69 6.07 -3.62 -0.72
N THR A 70 5.78 -3.48 -2.00
CA THR A 70 6.50 -2.57 -2.90
C THR A 70 5.52 -1.85 -3.81
N ASP A 71 5.95 -0.73 -4.39
CA ASP A 71 5.17 -0.07 -5.43
C ASP A 71 5.08 -0.96 -6.68
N PHE A 72 3.95 -0.84 -7.40
CA PHE A 72 3.76 -1.46 -8.71
C PHE A 72 3.52 -0.40 -9.79
N VAL A 73 2.49 0.44 -9.62
CA VAL A 73 2.23 1.60 -10.48
C VAL A 73 2.22 2.86 -9.62
N THR A 74 3.04 3.85 -9.98
CA THR A 74 3.22 5.10 -9.20
C THR A 74 2.90 6.36 -9.98
N THR A 75 2.61 6.24 -11.27
CA THR A 75 2.33 7.36 -12.18
C THR A 75 1.01 7.13 -12.90
N ASP A 76 0.42 8.20 -13.40
CA ASP A 76 -0.78 8.14 -14.24
C ASP A 76 -2.02 7.48 -13.59
N LEU A 77 -2.06 7.45 -12.27
CA LEU A 77 -3.20 7.03 -11.49
C LEU A 77 -3.86 8.24 -10.83
N ASN A 78 -5.18 8.14 -10.66
CA ASN A 78 -5.97 9.10 -9.91
C ASN A 78 -7.04 8.32 -9.16
N ALA A 79 -6.91 8.23 -7.84
CA ALA A 79 -7.85 7.53 -6.98
C ALA A 79 -8.26 6.12 -7.49
N PRO A 80 -7.29 5.21 -7.77
CA PRO A 80 -7.58 3.88 -8.27
C PRO A 80 -8.49 3.12 -7.30
N LYS A 81 -9.42 2.34 -7.86
CA LYS A 81 -10.45 1.58 -7.14
C LYS A 81 -10.40 0.11 -7.53
N GLY A 82 -11.48 -0.43 -8.10
CA GLY A 82 -11.59 -1.81 -8.53
C GLY A 82 -10.40 -2.28 -9.36
N LEU A 83 -10.03 -3.53 -9.12
CA LEU A 83 -8.93 -4.22 -9.77
C LEU A 83 -9.41 -5.55 -10.34
N LEU A 84 -8.92 -5.89 -11.53
CA LEU A 84 -9.18 -7.17 -12.18
C LEU A 84 -7.93 -7.60 -12.94
N ILE A 85 -7.61 -8.89 -12.94
CA ILE A 85 -6.59 -9.44 -13.82
C ILE A 85 -7.28 -10.12 -15.00
N VAL A 86 -6.91 -9.74 -16.22
CA VAL A 86 -7.34 -10.40 -17.46
C VAL A 86 -6.11 -10.72 -18.29
N GLY A 87 -5.79 -12.01 -18.42
CA GLY A 87 -4.57 -12.45 -19.11
C GLY A 87 -3.32 -11.93 -18.42
N ASP A 88 -2.50 -11.17 -19.16
CA ASP A 88 -1.25 -10.56 -18.69
C ASP A 88 -1.42 -9.11 -18.21
N THR A 89 -2.66 -8.64 -18.08
CA THR A 89 -2.98 -7.25 -17.82
C THR A 89 -3.72 -7.10 -16.48
N LEU A 90 -3.19 -6.24 -15.61
CA LEU A 90 -3.91 -5.69 -14.46
C LEU A 90 -4.76 -4.50 -14.92
N ILE A 91 -6.05 -4.59 -14.70
CA ILE A 91 -7.03 -3.56 -15.01
C ILE A 91 -7.36 -2.82 -13.73
N SER A 92 -7.41 -1.50 -13.80
CA SER A 92 -7.82 -0.62 -12.71
C SER A 92 -8.83 0.41 -13.20
N VAL A 93 -9.82 0.72 -12.37
CA VAL A 93 -10.77 1.80 -12.62
C VAL A 93 -10.56 2.96 -11.67
N ASN A 94 -10.86 4.17 -12.16
CA ASN A 94 -11.05 5.34 -11.32
C ASN A 94 -12.45 5.93 -11.58
N ASN A 95 -12.72 7.17 -11.14
CA ASN A 95 -14.04 7.78 -11.30
C ASN A 95 -14.51 7.87 -12.77
N THR A 96 -13.60 7.99 -13.74
CA THR A 96 -13.92 8.33 -15.14
C THR A 96 -13.20 7.48 -16.19
N SER A 97 -12.22 6.66 -15.85
CA SER A 97 -11.49 5.83 -16.81
C SER A 97 -11.19 4.40 -16.35
N VAL A 98 -11.01 3.54 -17.33
CA VAL A 98 -10.51 2.17 -17.20
C VAL A 98 -9.09 2.13 -17.76
N GLN A 99 -8.14 1.66 -16.97
CA GLN A 99 -6.72 1.60 -17.32
C GLN A 99 -6.21 0.17 -17.25
N GLY A 100 -5.31 -0.21 -18.16
CA GLY A 100 -4.67 -1.52 -18.17
C GLY A 100 -3.15 -1.40 -18.08
N PHE A 101 -2.54 -2.24 -17.26
CA PHE A 101 -1.09 -2.28 -17.01
C PHE A 101 -0.57 -3.71 -17.17
N LEU A 102 0.54 -3.91 -17.87
CA LEU A 102 1.15 -5.24 -17.97
C LEU A 102 1.66 -5.72 -16.62
N LEU A 103 1.42 -6.99 -16.30
CA LEU A 103 1.86 -7.63 -15.07
C LEU A 103 3.39 -7.75 -14.96
N CYS A 104 4.10 -7.76 -16.09
CA CYS A 104 5.56 -7.97 -16.12
C CYS A 104 6.35 -6.74 -15.70
N ASP A 105 5.89 -5.53 -16.05
CA ASP A 105 6.69 -4.31 -15.91
C ASP A 105 5.86 -3.07 -15.53
N ALA A 106 4.57 -3.24 -15.24
CA ALA A 106 3.62 -2.17 -14.93
C ALA A 106 3.42 -1.14 -16.07
N SER A 107 3.85 -1.43 -17.30
CA SER A 107 3.64 -0.54 -18.43
C SER A 107 2.16 -0.41 -18.76
N ARG A 108 1.68 0.82 -18.95
CA ARG A 108 0.28 1.07 -19.30
C ARG A 108 0.03 0.72 -20.77
N VAL A 109 -0.90 -0.22 -21.02
CA VAL A 109 -1.27 -0.67 -22.37
C VAL A 109 -2.53 0.01 -22.91
N PHE A 110 -3.40 0.51 -22.04
CA PHE A 110 -4.52 1.36 -22.45
C PHE A 110 -5.01 2.26 -21.31
N ASN A 111 -5.74 3.32 -21.70
CA ASN A 111 -6.55 4.16 -20.82
C ASN A 111 -7.78 4.61 -21.61
N VAL A 112 -8.96 4.18 -21.21
CA VAL A 112 -10.22 4.50 -21.86
C VAL A 112 -11.04 5.37 -20.93
N VAL A 113 -11.25 6.63 -21.31
CA VAL A 113 -12.18 7.53 -20.61
C VAL A 113 -13.61 7.16 -21.00
N ILE A 114 -14.47 6.98 -20.00
CA ILE A 114 -15.89 6.68 -20.18
C ILE A 114 -16.66 8.00 -20.08
N GLU A 115 -17.19 8.47 -21.22
CA GLU A 115 -17.93 9.73 -21.27
C GLU A 115 -19.17 9.67 -20.36
N GLY A 116 -19.35 10.70 -19.53
CA GLY A 116 -20.45 10.79 -18.57
C GLY A 116 -20.25 9.97 -17.28
N ALA A 117 -19.19 9.17 -17.16
CA ALA A 117 -18.87 8.51 -15.90
C ALA A 117 -18.47 9.53 -14.82
N VAL A 118 -19.03 9.36 -13.63
CA VAL A 118 -18.76 10.24 -12.47
C VAL A 118 -18.19 9.49 -11.27
N PHE A 119 -18.51 8.20 -11.17
CA PHE A 119 -18.16 7.36 -10.03
C PHE A 119 -18.13 5.89 -10.42
N MET A 120 -17.16 5.47 -11.26
CA MET A 120 -16.91 4.04 -11.42
C MET A 120 -16.19 3.50 -10.18
N ASN A 121 -16.68 2.37 -9.68
CA ASN A 121 -16.15 1.76 -8.46
C ASN A 121 -15.39 0.48 -8.72
N ASP A 122 -16.00 -0.47 -9.43
CA ASP A 122 -15.43 -1.80 -9.68
C ASP A 122 -15.51 -2.21 -11.15
N VAL A 123 -14.79 -3.26 -11.51
CA VAL A 123 -14.72 -3.81 -12.86
C VAL A 123 -14.72 -5.34 -12.83
N THR A 124 -15.37 -5.96 -13.82
CA THR A 124 -15.33 -7.41 -14.05
C THR A 124 -15.21 -7.68 -15.55
N SER A 125 -15.15 -8.95 -15.93
CA SER A 125 -15.18 -9.35 -17.34
C SER A 125 -16.20 -10.45 -17.59
N ASP A 126 -16.66 -10.56 -18.83
CA ASP A 126 -17.35 -11.74 -19.32
C ASP A 126 -16.41 -12.97 -19.42
N ASN A 127 -16.96 -14.10 -19.86
CA ASN A 127 -16.21 -15.35 -20.03
C ASN A 127 -15.20 -15.35 -21.21
N LYS A 128 -15.11 -14.25 -21.96
CA LYS A 128 -14.15 -14.02 -23.03
C LYS A 128 -13.13 -12.93 -22.69
N GLY A 129 -13.15 -12.43 -21.45
CA GLY A 129 -12.25 -11.37 -21.00
C GLY A 129 -12.62 -9.98 -21.52
N LYS A 130 -13.87 -9.77 -21.96
CA LYS A 130 -14.37 -8.42 -22.29
C LYS A 130 -14.93 -7.76 -21.05
N LEU A 131 -14.59 -6.49 -20.87
CA LEU A 131 -15.05 -5.63 -19.78
C LEU A 131 -16.46 -5.10 -20.03
#